data_AF-A0A8T0G5Z7-F1
#
_entry.id   AF-A0A8T0G5Z7-F1
#
_cell.length_a   1.000
_cell.length_b   1.000
_cell.length_c   1.000
_cell.angle_alpha   90.00
_cell.angle_beta   90.00
_cell.angle_gamma   90.00
#
_symmetry.space_group_name_H-M   'P 1'
#
loop_
_entity.id
_entity.type
_entity.pdbx_description
1 polymer ?
#
loop_
_entity_poly.entity_id
_entity_poly.type
_entity_poly.pdbx_seq_one_letter_code
_entity_poly.pdbx_strand_id
1 'polypeptide(L)'
;MRTMLRAPCTAISSLARRAPDRPSVALSSHLRPLSSTSSSLLGSCRAGVLAPARGFAFLDSRSAGVSRCFAAMAFHKIKVDNPIVEMDGDEMTRIIWQMIKEKLILPFVDVELKYYDLGILNRDATDDRVTHESAEATLKYNVAVKCATITPDEGRMKEFGLKKMWKSPNGTIRNVLNGTVFREPILCKNIPRLVPGWTKPICIGRHAFGDQYKATDAVFKGPGKLKMVFEPDNGGKPEELDVYHYDGAGGVALSMFNTDESIRGFAKASFTMAMQKKWPLYLSTKNTILKKYDGRFKDIFQEVYENEGWEAKFKDAGIWYEHRLIDDMVAYALKSDGEYVWACKNYDGDVQSDMLAQGKSVRIHIL
;
A
#
# COMPACT_ATOMS: atom_id res chain seq x y z
N MET A 1 68.49 -15.29 30.08
CA MET A 1 67.82 -14.67 28.90
C MET A 1 66.32 -14.62 29.20
N ARG A 2 65.79 -13.40 29.35
CA ARG A 2 64.39 -12.94 29.44
C ARG A 2 63.37 -13.67 30.35
N THR A 3 63.03 -12.91 31.37
CA THR A 3 62.01 -13.02 32.41
C THR A 3 60.59 -12.74 31.90
N MET A 4 59.62 -13.25 32.68
CA MET A 4 58.16 -13.02 32.62
C MET A 4 57.74 -11.55 32.58
N LEU A 5 56.52 -11.27 32.07
CA LEU A 5 55.48 -10.50 32.80
C LEU A 5 54.13 -10.48 32.06
N ARG A 6 53.08 -10.83 32.80
CA ARG A 6 51.67 -10.48 32.54
C ARG A 6 51.49 -8.97 32.70
N ALA A 7 50.55 -8.38 31.96
CA ALA A 7 49.89 -7.13 32.35
C ALA A 7 48.39 -7.15 31.99
N PRO A 8 47.51 -6.52 32.79
CA PRO A 8 46.05 -6.67 32.75
C PRO A 8 45.33 -5.50 32.06
N CYS A 9 44.10 -5.73 31.61
CA CYS A 9 43.16 -4.68 31.21
C CYS A 9 42.43 -4.16 32.46
N THR A 10 42.62 -2.89 32.80
CA THR A 10 41.85 -2.17 33.83
C THR A 10 41.08 -1.01 33.19
N ALA A 11 39.90 -0.77 33.73
CA ALA A 11 38.92 0.23 33.32
C ALA A 11 39.40 1.67 33.53
N ILE A 12 38.95 2.57 32.64
CA ILE A 12 38.84 4.01 32.94
C ILE A 12 37.45 4.48 32.50
N SER A 13 36.78 5.10 33.45
CA SER A 13 35.46 5.72 33.40
C SER A 13 35.47 7.10 32.75
N SER A 14 34.28 7.50 32.29
CA SER A 14 33.72 8.87 32.30
C SER A 14 34.52 10.00 31.66
N LEU A 15 33.99 10.55 30.56
CA LEU A 15 33.97 12.00 30.34
C LEU A 15 32.86 12.34 29.33
N ALA A 16 31.72 12.75 29.87
CA ALA A 16 30.67 13.45 29.14
C ALA A 16 31.24 14.75 28.55
N ARG A 17 31.06 14.96 27.24
CA ARG A 17 31.20 16.28 26.62
C ARG A 17 29.89 16.69 25.99
N ARG A 18 29.37 17.81 26.51
CA ARG A 18 28.23 18.59 26.03
C ARG A 18 28.41 18.94 24.54
N ALA A 19 27.37 18.74 23.75
CA ALA A 19 27.22 19.36 22.44
C ALA A 19 26.74 20.81 22.62
N PRO A 20 27.24 21.79 21.83
CA PRO A 20 26.76 23.17 21.92
C PRO A 20 25.47 23.38 21.10
N ASP A 21 24.61 24.23 21.66
CA ASP A 21 23.33 24.70 21.13
C ASP A 21 23.45 25.29 19.72
N ARG A 22 22.51 24.94 18.83
CA ARG A 22 22.26 25.65 17.57
C ARG A 22 21.15 26.69 17.78
N PRO A 23 21.32 27.95 17.35
CA PRO A 23 20.27 28.96 17.49
C PRO A 23 19.16 28.76 16.46
N SER A 24 17.93 29.00 16.91
CA SER A 24 16.70 29.06 16.13
C SER A 24 16.71 30.23 15.16
N VAL A 25 16.45 29.98 13.87
CA VAL A 25 16.16 31.03 12.90
C VAL A 25 14.64 31.17 12.78
N ALA A 26 14.14 32.29 13.29
CA ALA A 26 12.76 32.74 13.12
C ALA A 26 12.56 33.23 11.67
N LEU A 27 11.57 32.68 10.95
CA LEU A 27 11.08 33.26 9.71
C LEU A 27 10.13 34.41 10.05
N SER A 28 10.52 35.64 9.71
CA SER A 28 9.64 36.80 9.75
C SER A 28 8.80 36.89 8.48
N SER A 29 7.53 37.20 8.70
CA SER A 29 6.50 37.50 7.71
C SER A 29 6.72 38.88 7.08
N HIS A 30 6.79 38.95 5.75
CA HIS A 30 6.58 40.19 5.01
C HIS A 30 5.54 40.02 3.90
N LEU A 31 4.32 40.46 4.24
CA LEU A 31 3.28 40.89 3.31
C LEU A 31 3.57 42.35 2.89
N ARG A 32 3.45 42.66 1.60
CA ARG A 32 3.05 44.00 1.12
C ARG A 32 2.15 43.88 -0.12
N PRO A 33 1.06 44.68 -0.21
CA PRO A 33 0.10 44.67 -1.33
C PRO A 33 0.16 45.94 -2.21
N LEU A 34 -0.68 45.93 -3.28
CA LEU A 34 -1.17 47.03 -4.15
C LEU A 34 -0.20 47.54 -5.23
N SER A 35 -0.60 47.84 -6.48
CA SER A 35 -1.76 48.66 -6.88
C SER A 35 -2.12 48.55 -8.37
N SER A 36 -3.34 49.03 -8.63
CA SER A 36 -4.09 49.34 -9.85
C SER A 36 -3.36 49.94 -11.05
N THR A 37 -3.91 49.72 -12.25
CA THR A 37 -4.30 50.82 -13.15
C THR A 37 -5.42 50.40 -14.11
N SER A 38 -6.45 51.24 -14.14
CA SER A 38 -7.63 51.27 -15.00
C SER A 38 -7.34 52.01 -16.31
N SER A 39 -8.00 51.66 -17.41
CA SER A 39 -8.37 52.64 -18.43
C SER A 39 -9.69 52.25 -19.12
N SER A 40 -10.69 53.08 -18.87
CA SER A 40 -11.99 53.13 -19.53
C SER A 40 -11.94 54.21 -20.62
N LEU A 41 -12.51 53.95 -21.80
CA LEU A 41 -12.88 54.99 -22.75
C LEU A 41 -14.36 54.84 -23.12
N LEU A 42 -15.13 55.85 -22.68
CA LEU A 42 -16.51 56.14 -23.05
C LEU A 42 -16.54 56.89 -24.39
N GLY A 43 -17.51 56.56 -25.25
CA GLY A 43 -17.80 57.27 -26.50
C GLY A 43 -19.31 57.31 -26.75
N SER A 44 -19.88 58.49 -26.51
CA SER A 44 -21.29 58.90 -26.46
C SER A 44 -22.12 58.78 -27.78
N CYS A 45 -23.40 58.40 -27.59
CA CYS A 45 -24.68 58.85 -28.18
C CYS A 45 -24.85 59.17 -29.67
N ARG A 46 -25.92 58.61 -30.27
CA ARG A 46 -27.10 59.39 -30.74
C ARG A 46 -28.30 58.51 -31.09
N ALA A 47 -29.47 58.89 -30.60
CA ALA A 47 -30.79 58.40 -31.02
C ALA A 47 -31.37 59.33 -32.11
N GLY A 48 -32.12 58.77 -33.05
CA GLY A 48 -32.90 59.49 -34.05
C GLY A 48 -34.10 58.65 -34.49
N VAL A 49 -35.29 59.16 -34.23
CA VAL A 49 -36.62 58.64 -34.62
C VAL A 49 -37.04 59.32 -35.92
N LEU A 50 -37.61 58.60 -36.89
CA LEU A 50 -38.73 59.06 -37.75
C LEU A 50 -39.29 57.92 -38.61
N ALA A 51 -40.63 57.84 -38.68
CA ALA A 51 -41.48 56.85 -39.38
C ALA A 51 -41.88 57.31 -40.81
N PRO A 52 -42.94 56.77 -41.45
CA PRO A 52 -43.12 55.43 -42.05
C PRO A 52 -43.46 55.51 -43.56
N ALA A 53 -43.31 54.43 -44.36
CA ALA A 53 -44.08 54.30 -45.60
C ALA A 53 -44.08 52.89 -46.22
N ARG A 54 -45.31 52.43 -46.47
CA ARG A 54 -45.81 51.64 -47.62
C ARG A 54 -45.49 50.14 -47.65
N GLY A 55 -46.59 49.40 -47.54
CA GLY A 55 -46.63 47.95 -47.57
C GLY A 55 -46.29 47.35 -48.92
N PHE A 56 -45.81 46.13 -48.85
CA PHE A 56 -45.94 45.12 -49.87
C PHE A 56 -46.28 43.81 -49.15
N ALA A 57 -47.44 43.26 -49.48
CA ALA A 57 -47.86 41.95 -49.03
C ALA A 57 -46.88 40.90 -49.60
N PHE A 58 -46.16 40.20 -48.72
CA PHE A 58 -45.42 39.01 -49.09
C PHE A 58 -46.13 37.78 -48.53
N LEU A 59 -46.33 36.82 -49.43
CA LEU A 59 -47.04 35.59 -49.20
C LEU A 59 -46.51 34.80 -47.99
N ASP A 60 -47.47 34.26 -47.26
CA ASP A 60 -47.32 33.32 -46.16
C ASP A 60 -46.62 32.03 -46.62
N SER A 61 -45.29 31.99 -46.48
CA SER A 61 -44.53 30.73 -46.54
C SER A 61 -44.47 30.15 -45.14
N ARG A 62 -45.31 29.13 -44.90
CA ARG A 62 -45.25 28.27 -43.72
C ARG A 62 -43.79 27.92 -43.40
N SER A 63 -43.25 28.50 -42.33
CA SER A 63 -42.01 28.01 -41.76
C SER A 63 -42.34 26.68 -41.08
N ALA A 64 -41.96 25.58 -41.73
CA ALA A 64 -41.85 24.32 -41.04
C ALA A 64 -40.83 24.54 -39.92
N GLY A 65 -41.31 24.65 -38.70
CA GLY A 65 -40.48 24.65 -37.51
C GLY A 65 -39.68 23.35 -37.51
N VAL A 66 -38.43 23.43 -37.96
CA VAL A 66 -37.44 22.38 -37.73
C VAL A 66 -37.17 22.43 -36.24
N SER A 67 -38.00 21.73 -35.48
CA SER A 67 -37.70 21.35 -34.11
C SER A 67 -36.45 20.48 -34.21
N ARG A 68 -35.29 21.10 -34.06
CA ARG A 68 -34.05 20.37 -33.80
C ARG A 68 -34.22 19.71 -32.44
N CYS A 69 -34.84 18.54 -32.44
CA CYS A 69 -34.70 17.57 -31.37
C CYS A 69 -33.22 17.24 -31.29
N PHE A 70 -32.46 18.01 -30.50
CA PHE A 70 -31.27 17.49 -29.85
C PHE A 70 -31.77 16.43 -28.88
N ALA A 71 -32.08 15.24 -29.40
CA ALA A 71 -32.06 14.05 -28.58
C ALA A 71 -30.63 13.98 -28.05
N ALA A 72 -30.44 14.40 -26.79
CA ALA A 72 -29.21 14.10 -26.08
C ALA A 72 -29.04 12.59 -26.25
N MET A 73 -28.02 12.16 -27.00
CA MET A 73 -27.63 10.76 -27.06
C MET A 73 -27.48 10.33 -25.60
N ALA A 74 -28.47 9.60 -25.08
CA ALA A 74 -28.47 9.17 -23.70
C ALA A 74 -27.20 8.36 -23.52
N PHE A 75 -26.28 8.86 -22.68
CA PHE A 75 -25.03 8.15 -22.44
C PHE A 75 -25.39 6.78 -21.88
N HIS A 76 -25.10 5.73 -22.63
CA HIS A 76 -25.32 4.36 -22.18
C HIS A 76 -24.17 4.01 -21.25
N LYS A 77 -24.50 3.84 -19.96
CA LYS A 77 -23.53 3.41 -18.96
C LYS A 77 -22.92 2.06 -19.33
N ILE A 78 -21.65 1.89 -19.02
CA ILE A 78 -20.96 0.60 -19.15
C ILE A 78 -21.62 -0.38 -18.18
N LYS A 79 -22.19 -1.46 -18.71
CA LYS A 79 -22.81 -2.52 -17.92
C LYS A 79 -21.73 -3.42 -17.34
N VAL A 80 -21.81 -3.70 -16.04
CA VAL A 80 -20.94 -4.64 -15.34
C VAL A 80 -21.80 -5.79 -14.82
N ASP A 81 -21.50 -7.01 -15.28
CA ASP A 81 -22.33 -8.19 -14.98
C ASP A 81 -22.20 -8.64 -13.52
N ASN A 82 -21.01 -8.55 -12.95
CA ASN A 82 -20.72 -9.03 -11.60
C ASN A 82 -20.67 -7.86 -10.60
N PRO A 83 -21.23 -8.03 -9.39
CA PRO A 83 -21.15 -7.01 -8.36
C PRO A 83 -19.72 -6.83 -7.83
N ILE A 84 -19.44 -5.65 -7.29
CA ILE A 84 -18.19 -5.32 -6.62
C ILE A 84 -18.48 -5.04 -5.13
N VAL A 85 -17.63 -5.55 -4.24
CA VAL A 85 -17.69 -5.21 -2.81
C VAL A 85 -17.10 -3.82 -2.61
N GLU A 86 -17.87 -2.94 -2.00
CA GLU A 86 -17.44 -1.59 -1.63
C GLU A 86 -17.26 -1.51 -0.12
N MET A 87 -16.04 -1.21 0.32
CA MET A 87 -15.70 -1.03 1.72
C MET A 87 -15.43 0.46 1.98
N ASP A 88 -16.37 1.14 2.62
CA ASP A 88 -16.22 2.56 2.97
C ASP A 88 -15.22 2.76 4.11
N GLY A 89 -14.87 4.01 4.43
CA GLY A 89 -13.81 4.31 5.37
C GLY A 89 -14.03 5.57 6.19
N ASP A 90 -12.92 6.21 6.56
CA ASP A 90 -12.88 7.25 7.59
C ASP A 90 -12.33 8.59 7.06
N GLU A 91 -12.55 9.65 7.84
CA GLU A 91 -11.95 10.99 7.70
C GLU A 91 -12.03 11.57 6.28
N MET A 92 -10.97 12.24 5.82
CA MET A 92 -10.91 12.87 4.50
C MET A 92 -11.08 11.86 3.36
N THR A 93 -10.62 10.63 3.54
CA THR A 93 -10.76 9.60 2.52
C THR A 93 -12.21 9.21 2.28
N ARG A 94 -13.06 9.19 3.31
CA ARG A 94 -14.50 8.94 3.16
C ARG A 94 -15.18 10.00 2.28
N ILE A 95 -14.82 11.28 2.49
CA ILE A 95 -15.36 12.39 1.69
C ILE A 95 -14.92 12.28 0.22
N ILE A 96 -13.63 12.01 -0.01
CA ILE A 96 -13.08 11.82 -1.36
C ILE A 96 -13.69 10.59 -2.04
N TRP A 97 -13.90 9.51 -1.29
CA TRP A 97 -14.51 8.27 -1.77
C TRP A 97 -15.90 8.50 -2.35
N GLN A 98 -16.75 9.24 -1.63
CA GLN A 98 -18.06 9.63 -2.10
C GLN A 98 -17.97 10.45 -3.40
N MET A 99 -17.07 11.43 -3.47
CA MET A 99 -16.87 12.23 -4.69
C MET A 99 -16.43 11.39 -5.89
N ILE A 100 -15.51 10.43 -5.70
CA ILE A 100 -15.07 9.52 -6.76
C ILE A 100 -16.25 8.71 -7.28
N LYS A 101 -17.00 8.08 -6.37
CA LYS A 101 -18.15 7.25 -6.72
C LYS A 101 -19.22 8.04 -7.48
N GLU A 102 -19.64 9.19 -6.96
CA GLU A 102 -20.75 9.98 -7.51
C GLU A 102 -20.39 10.75 -8.78
N LYS A 103 -19.15 11.24 -8.91
CA LYS A 103 -18.75 12.09 -10.04
C LYS A 103 -17.99 11.37 -11.13
N LEU A 104 -17.25 10.31 -10.79
CA LEU A 104 -16.31 9.67 -11.71
C LEU A 104 -16.69 8.23 -12.09
N ILE A 105 -17.48 7.52 -11.27
CA ILE A 105 -17.83 6.11 -11.52
C ILE A 105 -19.29 5.96 -11.91
N LEU A 106 -20.23 6.19 -10.99
CA LEU A 106 -21.67 5.92 -11.19
C LEU A 106 -22.35 6.69 -12.32
N PRO A 107 -21.89 7.89 -12.76
CA PRO A 107 -22.43 8.51 -13.95
C PRO A 107 -22.16 7.72 -15.23
N PHE A 108 -21.08 6.93 -15.26
CA PHE A 108 -20.57 6.28 -16.47
C PHE A 108 -20.65 4.75 -16.43
N VAL A 109 -20.71 4.16 -15.23
CA VAL A 109 -20.70 2.71 -15.01
C VAL A 109 -21.97 2.31 -14.26
N ASP A 110 -22.66 1.31 -14.77
CA ASP A 110 -23.78 0.65 -14.11
C ASP A 110 -23.27 -0.67 -13.52
N VAL A 111 -22.96 -0.61 -12.23
CA VAL A 111 -22.36 -1.69 -11.46
C VAL A 111 -23.12 -1.83 -10.14
N GLU A 112 -23.42 -3.08 -9.76
CA GLU A 112 -23.98 -3.37 -8.45
C GLU A 112 -22.86 -3.31 -7.40
N LEU A 113 -23.06 -2.49 -6.36
CA LEU A 113 -22.12 -2.35 -5.25
C LEU A 113 -22.68 -3.04 -4.00
N LYS A 114 -21.96 -4.03 -3.48
CA LYS A 114 -22.23 -4.63 -2.18
C LYS A 114 -21.53 -3.80 -1.12
N TYR A 115 -22.26 -2.85 -0.54
CA TYR A 115 -21.73 -1.83 0.35
C TYR A 115 -21.54 -2.33 1.80
N TYR A 116 -20.38 -2.06 2.37
CA TYR A 116 -20.02 -2.31 3.76
C TYR A 116 -19.34 -1.06 4.34
N ASP A 117 -19.92 -0.48 5.39
CA ASP A 117 -19.33 0.69 6.06
C ASP A 117 -18.28 0.25 7.07
N LEU A 118 -16.98 0.38 6.73
CA LEU A 118 -15.88 0.10 7.65
C LEU A 118 -15.41 1.35 8.42
N GLY A 119 -16.21 2.42 8.42
CA GLY A 119 -15.99 3.56 9.30
C GLY A 119 -15.90 3.14 10.76
N ILE A 120 -15.03 3.80 11.53
CA ILE A 120 -14.68 3.38 12.91
C ILE A 120 -15.90 3.27 13.82
N LEU A 121 -16.89 4.16 13.66
CA LEU A 121 -18.13 4.12 14.45
C LEU A 121 -19.02 2.93 14.09
N ASN A 122 -19.12 2.56 12.80
CA ASN A 122 -19.91 1.40 12.41
C ASN A 122 -19.21 0.08 12.78
N ARG A 123 -17.87 0.04 12.69
CA ARG A 123 -17.10 -1.09 13.23
C ARG A 123 -17.34 -1.23 14.73
N ASP A 124 -17.28 -0.15 15.49
CA ASP A 124 -17.56 -0.20 16.93
C ASP A 124 -19.01 -0.64 17.22
N ALA A 125 -19.99 -0.13 16.48
CA ALA A 125 -21.40 -0.48 16.63
C ALA A 125 -21.68 -1.98 16.34
N THR A 126 -20.98 -2.56 15.37
CA THR A 126 -21.15 -3.97 14.94
C THR A 126 -20.19 -4.94 15.61
N ASP A 127 -19.44 -4.48 16.61
CA ASP A 127 -18.38 -5.23 17.26
C ASP A 127 -17.34 -5.82 16.26
N ASP A 128 -17.01 -5.02 15.24
CA ASP A 128 -16.12 -5.29 14.10
C ASP A 128 -16.58 -6.44 13.17
N ARG A 129 -17.82 -6.90 13.33
CA ARG A 129 -18.41 -7.95 12.47
C ARG A 129 -18.50 -7.50 11.01
N VAL A 130 -18.80 -6.22 10.75
CA VAL A 130 -18.86 -5.66 9.38
C VAL A 130 -17.56 -5.84 8.60
N THR A 131 -16.42 -5.81 9.28
CA THR A 131 -15.10 -6.04 8.65
C THR A 131 -14.98 -7.47 8.14
N HIS A 132 -15.39 -8.46 8.94
CA HIS A 132 -15.40 -9.87 8.55
C HIS A 132 -16.40 -10.15 7.43
N GLU A 133 -17.63 -9.65 7.56
CA GLU A 133 -18.69 -9.79 6.54
C GLU A 133 -18.24 -9.23 5.18
N SER A 134 -17.52 -8.10 5.17
CA SER A 134 -16.98 -7.50 3.94
C SER A 134 -15.91 -8.37 3.28
N ALA A 135 -15.06 -9.04 4.08
CA ALA A 135 -14.03 -9.95 3.57
C ALA A 135 -14.65 -11.24 3.01
N GLU A 136 -15.66 -11.81 3.67
CA GLU A 136 -16.41 -12.96 3.18
C GLU A 136 -17.19 -12.63 1.89
N ALA A 137 -17.78 -11.44 1.80
CA ALA A 137 -18.39 -10.96 0.57
C ALA A 137 -17.36 -10.86 -0.57
N THR A 138 -16.13 -10.46 -0.24
CA THR A 138 -15.04 -10.39 -1.23
C THR A 138 -14.65 -11.79 -1.74
N LEU A 139 -14.61 -12.81 -0.87
CA LEU A 139 -14.45 -14.21 -1.31
C LEU A 139 -15.58 -14.65 -2.24
N LYS A 140 -16.81 -14.19 -1.98
CA LYS A 140 -17.99 -14.54 -2.79
C LYS A 140 -18.02 -13.84 -4.16
N TYR A 141 -17.67 -12.55 -4.20
CA TYR A 141 -17.80 -11.71 -5.40
C TYR A 141 -16.46 -11.38 -6.09
N ASN A 142 -15.35 -11.92 -5.58
CA ASN A 142 -13.97 -11.85 -6.09
C ASN A 142 -13.30 -10.47 -6.08
N VAL A 143 -14.06 -9.37 -6.21
CA VAL A 143 -13.49 -8.01 -6.35
C VAL A 143 -14.00 -7.10 -5.24
N ALA A 144 -13.06 -6.42 -4.58
CA ALA A 144 -13.36 -5.39 -3.60
C ALA A 144 -12.61 -4.09 -3.89
N VAL A 145 -13.23 -2.97 -3.56
CA VAL A 145 -12.62 -1.64 -3.55
C VAL A 145 -12.79 -1.06 -2.15
N LYS A 146 -11.68 -0.59 -1.57
CA LYS A 146 -11.64 -0.21 -0.15
C LYS A 146 -11.09 1.21 0.07
N CYS A 147 -11.83 1.99 0.86
CA CYS A 147 -11.39 3.26 1.40
C CYS A 147 -10.44 3.08 2.61
N ALA A 148 -9.60 4.08 2.88
CA ALA A 148 -8.73 4.06 4.04
C ALA A 148 -9.55 4.15 5.35
N THR A 149 -9.09 3.44 6.38
CA THR A 149 -9.81 3.24 7.65
C THR A 149 -8.87 3.47 8.83
N ILE A 150 -9.39 4.07 9.90
CA ILE A 150 -8.67 4.27 11.16
C ILE A 150 -8.31 2.91 11.78
N THR A 151 -7.08 2.75 12.26
CA THR A 151 -6.75 1.69 13.23
C THR A 151 -6.60 2.39 14.58
N PRO A 152 -7.49 2.16 15.57
CA PRO A 152 -7.54 2.99 16.76
C PRO A 152 -6.34 2.76 17.68
N ASP A 153 -5.80 3.85 18.21
CA ASP A 153 -4.85 3.90 19.33
C ASP A 153 -5.53 4.49 20.57
N GLU A 154 -4.79 4.71 21.67
CA GLU A 154 -5.34 5.29 22.91
C GLU A 154 -5.95 6.68 22.71
N GLY A 155 -5.47 7.45 21.74
CA GLY A 155 -6.02 8.76 21.38
C GLY A 155 -7.37 8.60 20.69
N ARG A 156 -7.44 7.76 19.67
CA ARG A 156 -8.67 7.49 18.92
C ARG A 156 -9.75 6.83 19.77
N MET A 157 -9.36 6.01 20.76
CA MET A 157 -10.28 5.46 21.76
C MET A 157 -11.04 6.56 22.50
N LYS A 158 -10.35 7.64 22.91
CA LYS A 158 -10.95 8.78 23.62
C LYS A 158 -11.74 9.68 22.68
N GLU A 159 -11.23 9.93 21.48
CA GLU A 159 -11.86 10.78 20.47
C GLU A 159 -13.24 10.27 20.06
N PHE A 160 -13.35 8.95 19.82
CA PHE A 160 -14.58 8.33 19.31
C PHE A 160 -15.40 7.59 20.37
N GLY A 161 -14.91 7.49 21.61
CA GLY A 161 -15.62 6.78 22.69
C GLY A 161 -15.82 5.29 22.41
N LEU A 162 -14.79 4.63 21.88
CA LEU A 162 -14.88 3.24 21.39
C LEU A 162 -15.00 2.24 22.55
N LYS A 163 -15.72 1.13 22.32
CA LYS A 163 -15.86 0.03 23.28
C LYS A 163 -14.53 -0.63 23.61
N LYS A 164 -13.68 -0.83 22.60
CA LYS A 164 -12.33 -1.40 22.72
C LYS A 164 -11.43 -1.03 21.54
N MET A 165 -10.13 -1.28 21.69
CA MET A 165 -9.14 -1.05 20.65
C MET A 165 -9.25 -2.12 19.56
N TRP A 166 -10.05 -1.82 18.53
CA TRP A 166 -10.28 -2.72 17.40
C TRP A 166 -9.01 -2.97 16.59
N LYS A 167 -8.88 -4.18 16.04
CA LYS A 167 -7.76 -4.53 15.15
C LYS A 167 -7.87 -3.76 13.83
N SER A 168 -6.76 -3.68 13.10
CA SER A 168 -6.75 -3.03 11.79
C SER A 168 -7.64 -3.79 10.80
N PRO A 169 -8.62 -3.13 10.13
CA PRO A 169 -9.46 -3.78 9.13
C PRO A 169 -8.65 -4.41 8.01
N ASN A 170 -7.56 -3.76 7.60
CA ASN A 170 -6.67 -4.28 6.56
C ASN A 170 -6.04 -5.62 6.98
N GLY A 171 -5.66 -5.76 8.26
CA GLY A 171 -5.12 -7.01 8.80
C GLY A 171 -6.18 -8.11 8.83
N THR A 172 -7.39 -7.80 9.28
CA THR A 172 -8.53 -8.74 9.29
C THR A 172 -8.86 -9.24 7.88
N ILE A 173 -9.05 -8.33 6.92
CA ILE A 173 -9.38 -8.67 5.53
C ILE A 173 -8.27 -9.53 4.91
N ARG A 174 -6.99 -9.16 5.07
CA ARG A 174 -5.87 -9.97 4.55
C ARG A 174 -5.78 -11.35 5.19
N ASN A 175 -6.14 -11.48 6.46
CA ASN A 175 -6.17 -12.78 7.13
C ASN A 175 -7.27 -13.69 6.57
N VAL A 176 -8.42 -13.12 6.18
CA VAL A 176 -9.52 -13.88 5.58
C VAL A 176 -9.23 -14.22 4.12
N LEU A 177 -8.77 -13.25 3.33
CA LEU A 177 -8.49 -13.46 1.90
C LEU A 177 -7.21 -14.25 1.65
N ASN A 178 -6.21 -14.12 2.53
CA ASN A 178 -4.83 -14.51 2.31
C ASN A 178 -4.25 -13.82 1.03
N GLY A 179 -2.94 -13.98 0.79
CA GLY A 179 -2.34 -13.60 -0.49
C GLY A 179 -1.31 -12.47 -0.44
N THR A 180 -1.20 -11.77 -1.57
CA THR A 180 -0.04 -10.90 -1.90
C THR A 180 -0.51 -9.50 -2.22
N VAL A 181 0.03 -8.51 -1.52
CA VAL A 181 -0.31 -7.10 -1.77
C VAL A 181 0.68 -6.52 -2.76
N PHE A 182 0.19 -6.09 -3.92
CA PHE A 182 1.01 -5.44 -4.93
C PHE A 182 0.96 -3.92 -4.77
N ARG A 183 2.12 -3.29 -4.68
CA ARG A 183 2.27 -1.83 -4.53
C ARG A 183 3.14 -1.30 -5.66
N GLU A 184 2.59 -0.38 -6.44
CA GLU A 184 3.27 0.26 -7.57
C GLU A 184 3.05 1.78 -7.51
N PRO A 185 4.07 2.60 -7.81
CA PRO A 185 3.92 4.06 -7.88
C PRO A 185 3.12 4.50 -9.10
N ILE A 186 2.37 5.60 -8.99
CA ILE A 186 1.86 6.32 -10.16
C ILE A 186 2.90 7.35 -10.60
N LEU A 187 3.47 7.15 -11.79
CA LEU A 187 4.47 8.08 -12.30
C LEU A 187 3.83 9.29 -13.00
N CYS A 188 4.10 10.48 -12.47
CA CYS A 188 3.76 11.75 -13.11
C CYS A 188 4.99 12.37 -13.76
N LYS A 189 4.92 12.67 -15.07
CA LYS A 189 6.07 13.20 -15.85
C LYS A 189 6.67 14.49 -15.27
N ASN A 190 5.85 15.29 -14.60
CA ASN A 190 6.20 16.60 -14.05
C ASN A 190 6.57 16.55 -12.56
N ILE A 191 6.60 15.37 -11.92
CA ILE A 191 7.00 15.23 -10.52
C ILE A 191 8.43 14.66 -10.46
N PRO A 192 9.41 15.42 -9.96
CA PRO A 192 10.76 14.92 -9.78
C PRO A 192 10.81 13.73 -8.81
N ARG A 193 11.77 12.83 -9.04
CA ARG A 193 11.99 11.63 -8.21
C ARG A 193 13.20 11.81 -7.32
N LEU A 194 13.18 11.21 -6.12
CA LEU A 194 14.32 11.28 -5.20
C LEU A 194 15.53 10.52 -5.72
N VAL A 195 15.29 9.39 -6.39
CA VAL A 195 16.32 8.63 -7.12
C VAL A 195 16.11 8.92 -8.61
N PRO A 196 16.94 9.78 -9.24
CA PRO A 196 16.71 10.24 -10.61
C PRO A 196 16.70 9.10 -11.64
N GLY A 197 17.50 8.05 -11.40
CA GLY A 197 17.62 6.88 -12.26
C GLY A 197 16.35 6.05 -12.39
N TRP A 198 15.41 6.17 -11.45
CA TRP A 198 14.14 5.43 -11.46
C TRP A 198 13.15 5.95 -12.50
N THR A 199 13.43 5.77 -13.77
CA THR A 199 12.59 6.21 -14.88
C THR A 199 11.35 5.35 -15.08
N LYS A 200 11.39 4.10 -14.60
CA LYS A 200 10.32 3.09 -14.70
C LYS A 200 9.79 2.69 -13.32
N PRO A 201 8.53 2.22 -13.19
CA PRO A 201 7.96 1.81 -11.90
C PRO A 201 8.66 0.56 -11.35
N ILE A 202 8.61 0.36 -10.03
CA ILE A 202 8.99 -0.90 -9.39
C ILE A 202 7.73 -1.40 -8.68
N CYS A 203 7.35 -2.64 -8.94
CA CYS A 203 6.16 -3.26 -8.33
C CYS A 203 6.60 -4.14 -7.16
N ILE A 204 6.22 -3.79 -5.94
CA ILE A 204 6.47 -4.61 -4.75
C ILE A 204 5.33 -5.61 -4.58
N GLY A 205 5.64 -6.90 -4.58
CA GLY A 205 4.73 -7.95 -4.11
C GLY A 205 5.04 -8.29 -2.66
N ARG A 206 4.23 -7.81 -1.73
CA ARG A 206 4.38 -8.09 -0.29
C ARG A 206 3.63 -9.36 0.10
N HIS A 207 4.32 -10.34 0.68
CA HIS A 207 3.70 -11.51 1.30
C HIS A 207 2.92 -11.10 2.55
N ALA A 208 1.60 -10.99 2.49
CA ALA A 208 0.79 -10.41 3.55
C ALA A 208 0.32 -11.41 4.61
N PHE A 209 1.19 -12.36 4.99
CA PHE A 209 0.88 -13.41 5.96
C PHE A 209 2.10 -13.76 6.84
N GLY A 210 1.85 -14.14 8.09
CA GLY A 210 2.86 -14.66 9.01
C GLY A 210 3.96 -13.66 9.39
N ASP A 211 5.12 -14.20 9.71
CA ASP A 211 6.32 -13.48 10.15
C ASP A 211 6.04 -12.55 11.35
N GLN A 212 6.68 -11.38 11.42
CA GLN A 212 6.54 -10.42 12.52
C GLN A 212 5.08 -10.01 12.80
N TYR A 213 4.20 -10.09 11.80
CA TYR A 213 2.80 -9.64 11.89
C TYR A 213 1.88 -10.67 12.56
N LYS A 214 2.38 -11.87 12.85
CA LYS A 214 1.73 -12.91 13.67
C LYS A 214 2.70 -13.51 14.69
N ALA A 215 3.69 -12.73 15.11
CA ALA A 215 4.64 -13.16 16.12
C ALA A 215 4.01 -13.16 17.52
N THR A 216 4.57 -13.96 18.40
CA THR A 216 4.37 -13.85 19.85
C THR A 216 5.68 -13.40 20.48
N ASP A 217 5.65 -12.32 21.24
CA ASP A 217 6.81 -11.72 21.89
C ASP A 217 6.60 -11.56 23.40
N ALA A 218 7.71 -11.54 24.13
CA ALA A 218 7.69 -11.44 25.59
C ALA A 218 8.94 -10.76 26.14
N VAL A 219 8.78 -10.14 27.31
CA VAL A 219 9.87 -9.63 28.15
C VAL A 219 10.08 -10.62 29.30
N PHE A 220 11.29 -11.17 29.40
CA PHE A 220 11.70 -12.05 30.50
C PHE A 220 12.53 -11.26 31.51
N LYS A 221 12.31 -11.54 32.80
CA LYS A 221 13.03 -10.90 33.92
C LYS A 221 13.90 -11.92 34.64
N GLY A 222 15.15 -11.56 34.90
CA GLY A 222 16.13 -12.42 35.55
C GLY A 222 16.73 -13.50 34.63
N PRO A 223 17.61 -14.34 35.18
CA PRO A 223 18.26 -15.40 34.43
C PRO A 223 17.30 -16.54 34.08
N GLY A 224 17.52 -17.21 32.95
CA GLY A 224 16.65 -18.30 32.49
C GLY A 224 17.01 -18.87 31.13
N LYS A 225 16.63 -20.14 30.89
CA LYS A 225 16.83 -20.81 29.61
C LYS A 225 15.61 -20.61 28.71
N LEU A 226 15.85 -20.07 27.51
CA LEU A 226 14.85 -19.95 26.46
C LEU A 226 14.96 -21.12 25.48
N LYS A 227 13.85 -21.81 25.26
CA LYS A 227 13.70 -22.89 24.29
C LYS A 227 12.54 -22.62 23.34
N MET A 228 12.61 -23.20 22.15
CA MET A 228 11.50 -23.37 21.24
C MET A 228 11.07 -24.84 21.29
N VAL A 229 9.78 -25.08 21.44
CA VAL A 229 9.21 -26.44 21.54
C VAL A 229 8.17 -26.61 20.46
N PHE A 230 8.28 -27.67 19.67
CA PHE A 230 7.26 -28.09 18.70
C PHE A 230 6.68 -29.43 19.13
N GLU A 231 5.37 -29.47 19.37
CA GLU A 231 4.63 -30.66 19.80
C GLU A 231 3.80 -31.19 18.64
N PRO A 232 4.15 -32.36 18.06
CA PRO A 232 3.38 -32.94 16.97
C PRO A 232 2.00 -33.41 17.44
N ASP A 233 0.93 -33.01 16.73
CA ASP A 233 -0.46 -33.43 17.04
C ASP A 233 -0.68 -34.95 16.97
N ASN A 234 0.19 -35.67 16.24
CA ASN A 234 0.14 -37.12 16.14
C ASN A 234 0.67 -37.85 17.40
N GLY A 235 0.97 -37.12 18.48
CA GLY A 235 1.51 -37.67 19.72
C GLY A 235 3.00 -38.06 19.62
N GLY A 236 3.69 -37.61 18.58
CA GLY A 236 5.14 -37.77 18.46
C GLY A 236 5.91 -37.06 19.58
N LYS A 237 7.19 -37.42 19.76
CA LYS A 237 8.04 -36.75 20.75
C LYS A 237 8.19 -35.26 20.41
N PRO A 238 8.00 -34.35 21.38
CA PRO A 238 8.27 -32.93 21.18
C PRO A 238 9.71 -32.69 20.72
N GLU A 239 9.89 -31.79 19.76
CA GLU A 239 11.20 -31.28 19.36
C GLU A 239 11.51 -30.04 20.20
N GLU A 240 12.62 -30.06 20.94
CA GLU A 240 13.10 -28.93 21.73
C GLU A 240 14.38 -28.37 21.11
N LEU A 241 14.39 -27.05 20.87
CA LEU A 241 15.53 -26.32 20.36
C LEU A 241 15.94 -25.24 21.36
N ASP A 242 17.20 -25.28 21.79
CA ASP A 242 17.76 -24.25 22.65
C ASP A 242 17.97 -22.95 21.85
N VAL A 243 17.40 -21.85 22.32
CA VAL A 243 17.50 -20.54 21.67
C VAL A 243 18.60 -19.72 22.34
N TYR A 244 18.51 -19.51 23.66
CA TYR A 244 19.47 -18.72 24.41
C TYR A 244 19.37 -19.02 25.92
N HIS A 245 20.42 -18.68 26.67
CA HIS A 245 20.39 -18.65 28.13
C HIS A 245 20.64 -17.22 28.60
N TYR A 246 19.68 -16.62 29.29
CA TYR A 246 19.83 -15.31 29.92
C TYR A 246 20.60 -15.47 31.23
N ASP A 247 21.77 -14.85 31.34
CA ASP A 247 22.58 -14.83 32.57
C ASP A 247 22.30 -13.61 33.47
N GLY A 248 21.67 -12.57 32.90
CA GLY A 248 21.56 -11.23 33.51
C GLY A 248 20.17 -10.85 33.98
N ALA A 249 19.84 -9.55 33.90
CA ALA A 249 18.57 -8.99 34.33
C ALA A 249 17.34 -9.47 33.52
N GLY A 250 17.54 -10.29 32.49
CA GLY A 250 16.52 -10.77 31.56
C GLY A 250 16.74 -10.25 30.15
N GLY A 251 15.67 -10.16 29.36
CA GLY A 251 15.73 -9.73 27.97
C GLY A 251 14.39 -9.85 27.27
N VAL A 252 14.42 -9.89 25.95
CA VAL A 252 13.23 -10.08 25.10
C VAL A 252 13.43 -11.29 24.21
N ALA A 253 12.33 -11.94 23.85
CA ALA A 253 12.32 -12.90 22.75
C ALA A 253 11.03 -12.76 21.95
N LEU A 254 11.09 -13.28 20.73
CA LEU A 254 9.93 -13.45 19.87
C LEU A 254 9.99 -14.80 19.18
N SER A 255 8.83 -15.33 18.85
CA SER A 255 8.66 -16.45 17.94
C SER A 255 7.74 -16.03 16.80
N MET A 256 8.08 -16.42 15.58
CA MET A 256 7.27 -16.15 14.39
C MET A 256 7.24 -17.39 13.50
N PHE A 257 6.25 -17.45 12.61
CA PHE A 257 6.04 -18.60 11.74
C PHE A 257 5.52 -18.17 10.37
N ASN A 258 5.65 -19.10 9.43
CA ASN A 258 4.95 -19.06 8.15
C ASN A 258 4.53 -20.48 7.75
N THR A 259 3.81 -20.61 6.65
CA THR A 259 3.33 -21.91 6.15
C THR A 259 3.73 -22.11 4.70
N ASP A 260 4.06 -23.35 4.33
CA ASP A 260 4.41 -23.70 2.95
C ASP A 260 3.28 -23.34 1.97
N GLU A 261 2.02 -23.54 2.38
CA GLU A 261 0.83 -23.17 1.60
C GLU A 261 0.81 -21.67 1.28
N SER A 262 0.99 -20.82 2.30
CA SER A 262 0.98 -19.37 2.09
C SER A 262 2.17 -18.91 1.25
N ILE A 263 3.36 -19.47 1.45
CA ILE A 263 4.56 -19.15 0.65
C ILE A 263 4.34 -19.56 -0.82
N ARG A 264 3.77 -20.74 -1.07
CA ARG A 264 3.48 -21.22 -2.42
C ARG A 264 2.44 -20.35 -3.12
N GLY A 265 1.40 -19.92 -2.42
CA GLY A 265 0.42 -18.94 -2.92
C GLY A 265 1.08 -17.61 -3.27
N PHE A 266 1.96 -17.11 -2.42
CA PHE A 266 2.76 -15.90 -2.66
C PHE A 266 3.65 -16.02 -3.90
N ALA A 267 4.31 -17.15 -4.09
CA ALA A 267 5.13 -17.43 -5.28
C ALA A 267 4.29 -17.36 -6.56
N LYS A 268 3.17 -18.11 -6.61
CA LYS A 268 2.28 -18.13 -7.78
C LYS A 268 1.72 -16.74 -8.12
N ALA A 269 1.31 -15.98 -7.12
CA ALA A 269 0.83 -14.61 -7.32
C ALA A 269 1.94 -13.71 -7.91
N SER A 270 3.17 -13.84 -7.40
CA SER A 270 4.32 -13.07 -7.87
C SER A 270 4.70 -13.40 -9.32
N PHE A 271 4.73 -14.69 -9.68
CA PHE A 271 4.97 -15.12 -11.07
C PHE A 271 3.86 -14.65 -12.01
N THR A 272 2.60 -14.73 -11.57
CA THR A 272 1.45 -14.26 -12.35
C THR A 272 1.55 -12.76 -12.63
N MET A 273 1.87 -11.96 -11.62
CA MET A 273 2.02 -10.51 -11.76
C MET A 273 3.17 -10.15 -12.72
N ALA A 274 4.33 -10.78 -12.54
CA ALA A 274 5.49 -10.58 -13.41
C ALA A 274 5.18 -10.95 -14.88
N MET A 275 4.48 -12.06 -15.10
CA MET A 275 4.07 -12.50 -16.43
C MET A 275 3.01 -11.58 -17.07
N GLN A 276 2.07 -11.05 -16.28
CA GLN A 276 1.08 -10.07 -16.75
C GLN A 276 1.76 -8.76 -17.19
N LYS A 277 2.75 -8.30 -16.42
CA LYS A 277 3.52 -7.09 -16.72
C LYS A 277 4.60 -7.29 -17.77
N LYS A 278 4.97 -8.54 -18.05
CA LYS A 278 6.14 -8.92 -18.87
C LYS A 278 7.43 -8.32 -18.30
N TRP A 279 7.59 -8.37 -16.99
CA TRP A 279 8.77 -7.88 -16.28
C TRP A 279 9.49 -9.00 -15.54
N PRO A 280 10.82 -8.88 -15.32
CA PRO A 280 11.55 -9.80 -14.45
C PRO A 280 11.00 -9.84 -13.02
N LEU A 281 11.21 -10.97 -12.33
CA LEU A 281 10.83 -11.18 -10.94
C LEU A 281 12.04 -11.40 -10.06
N TYR A 282 12.11 -10.68 -8.94
CA TYR A 282 13.14 -10.87 -7.92
C TYR A 282 12.51 -11.23 -6.57
N LEU A 283 12.91 -12.36 -5.98
CA LEU A 283 12.65 -12.66 -4.57
C LEU A 283 13.85 -12.26 -3.73
N SER A 284 13.63 -11.53 -2.64
CA SER A 284 14.69 -11.19 -1.69
C SER A 284 14.50 -11.82 -0.31
N THR A 285 15.57 -12.39 0.26
CA THR A 285 15.58 -12.96 1.62
C THR A 285 16.95 -12.79 2.29
N LYS A 286 17.13 -13.26 3.52
CA LYS A 286 18.43 -13.41 4.18
C LYS A 286 18.76 -14.88 4.51
N ASN A 287 18.59 -15.78 3.54
CA ASN A 287 18.77 -17.22 3.70
C ASN A 287 20.20 -17.67 4.09
N THR A 288 21.22 -16.83 3.92
CA THR A 288 22.57 -17.14 4.45
C THR A 288 22.62 -17.14 5.98
N ILE A 289 21.76 -16.36 6.62
CA ILE A 289 21.59 -16.25 8.07
C ILE A 289 20.44 -17.13 8.55
N LEU A 290 19.23 -16.93 8.01
CA LEU A 290 18.05 -17.72 8.33
C LEU A 290 17.95 -18.96 7.43
N LYS A 291 18.93 -19.87 7.58
CA LYS A 291 19.14 -21.00 6.66
C LYS A 291 17.92 -21.89 6.46
N LYS A 292 17.16 -22.17 7.53
CA LYS A 292 15.93 -22.99 7.45
C LYS A 292 14.73 -22.13 7.04
N TYR A 293 14.47 -21.03 7.74
CA TYR A 293 13.27 -20.21 7.55
C TYR A 293 13.25 -19.51 6.18
N ASP A 294 14.27 -18.72 5.86
CA ASP A 294 14.36 -18.00 4.58
C ASP A 294 14.82 -18.93 3.45
N GLY A 295 15.54 -20.01 3.78
CA GLY A 295 15.81 -21.11 2.85
C GLY A 295 14.51 -21.69 2.30
N ARG A 296 13.50 -21.91 3.16
CA ARG A 296 12.21 -22.46 2.73
C ARG A 296 11.47 -21.56 1.72
N PHE A 297 11.54 -20.24 1.87
CA PHE A 297 11.02 -19.30 0.88
C PHE A 297 11.70 -19.44 -0.48
N LYS A 298 13.04 -19.46 -0.47
CA LYS A 298 13.84 -19.64 -1.68
C LYS A 298 13.50 -20.96 -2.37
N ASP A 299 13.49 -22.05 -1.61
CA ASP A 299 13.26 -23.40 -2.13
C ASP A 299 11.86 -23.52 -2.75
N ILE A 300 10.81 -23.04 -2.05
CA ILE A 300 9.44 -23.09 -2.59
C ILE A 300 9.29 -22.24 -3.86
N PHE A 301 9.88 -21.05 -3.93
CA PHE A 301 9.82 -20.25 -5.15
C PHE A 301 10.52 -20.96 -6.32
N GLN A 302 11.67 -21.59 -6.07
CA GLN A 302 12.38 -22.36 -7.08
C GLN A 302 11.56 -23.58 -7.53
N GLU A 303 11.01 -24.34 -6.59
CA GLU A 303 10.13 -25.48 -6.85
C GLU A 303 8.93 -25.06 -7.72
N VAL A 304 8.28 -23.94 -7.41
CA VAL A 304 7.14 -23.44 -8.20
C VAL A 304 7.61 -23.02 -9.60
N TYR A 305 8.74 -22.33 -9.71
CA TYR A 305 9.27 -21.86 -10.98
C TYR A 305 9.55 -23.00 -11.97
N GLU A 306 10.23 -24.05 -11.48
CA GLU A 306 10.65 -25.21 -12.27
C GLU A 306 9.48 -26.18 -12.54
N ASN A 307 8.67 -26.49 -11.51
CA ASN A 307 7.70 -27.59 -11.61
C ASN A 307 6.31 -27.16 -12.09
N GLU A 308 5.95 -25.87 -12.04
CA GLU A 308 4.62 -25.39 -12.46
C GLU A 308 4.63 -24.72 -13.85
N GLY A 309 5.68 -24.94 -14.64
CA GLY A 309 5.80 -24.47 -16.02
C GLY A 309 6.03 -22.96 -16.17
N TRP A 310 6.44 -22.28 -15.10
CA TRP A 310 6.76 -20.86 -15.15
C TRP A 310 8.07 -20.58 -15.88
N GLU A 311 9.07 -21.46 -15.76
CA GLU A 311 10.34 -21.30 -16.46
C GLU A 311 10.16 -21.17 -17.98
N ALA A 312 9.40 -22.08 -18.61
CA ALA A 312 9.11 -22.01 -20.03
C ALA A 312 8.35 -20.72 -20.40
N LYS A 313 7.31 -20.36 -19.63
CA LYS A 313 6.54 -19.12 -19.84
C LYS A 313 7.39 -17.86 -19.74
N PHE A 314 8.31 -17.82 -18.80
CA PHE A 314 9.21 -16.68 -18.58
C PHE A 314 10.22 -16.57 -19.71
N LYS A 315 10.83 -17.71 -20.10
CA LYS A 315 11.74 -17.79 -21.25
C LYS A 315 11.06 -17.33 -22.54
N ASP A 316 9.85 -17.79 -22.83
CA ASP A 316 9.09 -17.40 -24.03
C ASP A 316 8.73 -15.90 -24.03
N ALA A 317 8.54 -15.32 -22.84
CA ALA A 317 8.28 -13.90 -22.67
C ALA A 317 9.55 -13.03 -22.59
N GLY A 318 10.75 -13.63 -22.63
CA GLY A 318 12.02 -12.91 -22.53
C GLY A 318 12.29 -12.30 -21.14
N ILE A 319 11.67 -12.83 -20.09
CA ILE A 319 11.84 -12.39 -18.70
C ILE A 319 12.44 -13.52 -17.86
N TRP A 320 12.93 -13.21 -16.66
CA TRP A 320 13.56 -14.19 -15.77
C TRP A 320 13.10 -14.04 -14.32
N TYR A 321 13.35 -15.08 -13.54
CA TYR A 321 13.21 -15.07 -12.09
C TYR A 321 14.59 -15.22 -11.45
N GLU A 322 14.86 -14.45 -10.41
CA GLU A 322 16.10 -14.54 -9.64
C GLU A 322 15.84 -14.40 -8.14
N HIS A 323 16.50 -15.23 -7.34
CA HIS A 323 16.62 -15.03 -5.90
C HIS A 323 17.84 -14.18 -5.58
N ARG A 324 17.68 -13.18 -4.72
CA ARG A 324 18.77 -12.34 -4.21
C ARG A 324 18.78 -12.26 -2.70
N LEU A 325 19.96 -11.98 -2.14
CA LEU A 325 20.04 -11.53 -0.76
C LEU A 325 19.47 -10.12 -0.63
N ILE A 326 18.70 -9.85 0.43
CA ILE A 326 17.98 -8.59 0.61
C ILE A 326 18.88 -7.35 0.57
N ASP A 327 20.10 -7.44 1.11
CA ASP A 327 21.11 -6.38 1.08
C ASP A 327 21.65 -6.10 -0.33
N ASP A 328 21.83 -7.12 -1.17
CA ASP A 328 22.17 -6.91 -2.58
C ASP A 328 20.97 -6.36 -3.35
N MET A 329 19.75 -6.86 -3.06
CA MET A 329 18.54 -6.44 -3.76
C MET A 329 18.22 -4.95 -3.53
N VAL A 330 18.36 -4.44 -2.29
CA VAL A 330 18.17 -3.01 -2.02
C VAL A 330 19.23 -2.14 -2.73
N ALA A 331 20.47 -2.62 -2.82
CA ALA A 331 21.54 -1.91 -3.52
C ALA A 331 21.32 -1.92 -5.05
N TYR A 332 20.85 -3.04 -5.60
CA TYR A 332 20.42 -3.15 -6.98
C TYR A 332 19.25 -2.20 -7.27
N ALA A 333 18.24 -2.17 -6.37
CA ALA A 333 17.08 -1.32 -6.55
C ALA A 333 17.46 0.16 -6.71
N LEU A 334 18.39 0.66 -5.89
CA LEU A 334 18.90 2.05 -6.00
C LEU A 334 19.60 2.36 -7.33
N LYS A 335 20.25 1.37 -7.95
CA LYS A 335 21.01 1.52 -9.21
C LYS A 335 20.20 1.21 -10.46
N SER A 336 19.12 0.43 -10.33
CA SER A 336 18.23 0.05 -11.42
C SER A 336 17.45 1.25 -11.98
N ASP A 337 16.96 1.14 -13.21
CA ASP A 337 16.01 2.10 -13.80
C ASP A 337 14.54 1.76 -13.48
N GLY A 338 14.26 0.55 -12.98
CA GLY A 338 12.96 0.04 -12.58
C GLY A 338 12.53 -1.16 -13.42
N GLU A 339 11.23 -1.35 -13.63
CA GLU A 339 10.62 -2.36 -14.51
C GLU A 339 10.85 -3.81 -14.08
N TYR A 340 10.62 -4.09 -12.80
CA TYR A 340 10.60 -5.44 -12.26
C TYR A 340 9.56 -5.57 -11.16
N VAL A 341 9.14 -6.81 -10.94
CA VAL A 341 8.40 -7.20 -9.74
C VAL A 341 9.41 -7.62 -8.69
N TRP A 342 9.29 -7.05 -7.50
CA TRP A 342 10.10 -7.41 -6.35
C TRP A 342 9.21 -8.07 -5.31
N ALA A 343 9.30 -9.40 -5.23
CA ALA A 343 8.68 -10.22 -4.21
C ALA A 343 9.43 -10.05 -2.89
N CYS A 344 8.77 -9.44 -1.91
CA CYS A 344 9.29 -9.20 -0.58
C CYS A 344 8.54 -10.03 0.47
N LYS A 345 9.29 -10.54 1.46
CA LYS A 345 8.69 -11.05 2.70
C LYS A 345 7.87 -9.96 3.39
N ASN A 346 7.05 -10.34 4.36
CA ASN A 346 6.02 -9.46 4.91
C ASN A 346 6.59 -8.12 5.43
N TYR A 347 7.64 -8.18 6.25
CA TYR A 347 8.30 -6.99 6.81
C TYR A 347 9.03 -6.17 5.75
N ASP A 348 9.81 -6.83 4.89
CA ASP A 348 10.55 -6.15 3.82
C ASP A 348 9.60 -5.41 2.88
N GLY A 349 8.49 -6.04 2.50
CA GLY A 349 7.51 -5.44 1.60
C GLY A 349 6.78 -4.24 2.21
N ASP A 350 6.65 -4.19 3.53
CA ASP A 350 6.10 -3.02 4.22
C ASP A 350 7.07 -1.84 4.10
N VAL A 351 8.31 -2.03 4.55
CA VAL A 351 9.35 -0.99 4.59
C VAL A 351 9.73 -0.51 3.18
N GLN A 352 9.99 -1.44 2.25
CA GLN A 352 10.47 -1.08 0.91
C GLN A 352 9.40 -0.41 0.06
N SER A 353 8.13 -0.77 0.26
CA SER A 353 7.05 -0.08 -0.44
C SER A 353 6.88 1.38 -0.01
N ASP A 354 7.19 1.72 1.24
CA ASP A 354 7.19 3.11 1.72
C ASP A 354 8.36 3.90 1.16
N MET A 355 9.55 3.29 1.15
CA MET A 355 10.71 3.86 0.49
C MET A 355 10.42 4.19 -0.99
N LEU A 356 9.78 3.27 -1.72
CA LEU A 356 9.45 3.46 -3.13
C LEU A 356 8.36 4.51 -3.34
N ALA A 357 7.33 4.54 -2.48
CA ALA A 357 6.28 5.55 -2.56
C ALA A 357 6.83 6.96 -2.32
N GLN A 358 7.69 7.14 -1.32
CA GLN A 358 8.35 8.42 -1.05
C GLN A 358 9.34 8.80 -2.16
N GLY A 359 10.03 7.81 -2.72
CA GLY A 359 11.02 8.05 -3.77
C GLY A 359 10.46 8.36 -5.16
N LYS A 360 9.20 7.98 -5.44
CA LYS A 360 8.58 8.11 -6.77
C LYS A 360 7.32 8.98 -6.84
N SER A 361 6.82 9.48 -5.69
CA SER A 361 5.57 10.24 -5.51
C SER A 361 4.28 9.49 -5.84
N VAL A 362 3.27 9.69 -4.97
CA VAL A 362 1.92 9.10 -4.90
C VAL A 362 1.85 7.58 -4.70
N ARG A 363 1.21 7.16 -3.59
CA ARG A 363 1.05 5.78 -3.13
C ARG A 363 -0.32 5.22 -3.52
N ILE A 364 -0.37 4.00 -4.08
CA ILE A 364 -1.60 3.19 -4.20
C ILE A 364 -1.34 1.79 -3.63
N HIS A 365 -2.39 1.19 -3.05
CA HIS A 365 -2.44 -0.22 -2.68
C HIS A 365 -3.41 -0.94 -3.62
N ILE A 366 -2.92 -1.92 -4.37
CA ILE A 366 -3.76 -2.89 -5.08
C ILE A 366 -3.77 -4.14 -4.18
N LEU A 367 -4.90 -4.39 -3.53
CA LEU A 367 -5.10 -5.57 -2.67
C LEU A 367 -5.58 -6.75 -3.50
#